data_AF-V5IGV2-F1
#
_entry.id   AF-V5IGV2-F1
#
_cell.length_a   1.000
_cell.length_b   1.000
_cell.length_c   1.000
_cell.angle_alpha   90.00
_cell.angle_beta   90.00
_cell.angle_gamma   90.00
#
_symmetry.space_group_name_H-M   'P 1'
#
loop_
_entity.id
_entity.type
_entity.pdbx_description
1 polymer ?
#
loop_
_entity_poly.entity_id
_entity_poly.type
_entity_poly.pdbx_seq_one_letter_code
_entity_poly.pdbx_strand_id
1 'polypeptide(L)'
;ARKEGDKSTEYNAWKFLKSFQSGYIKYQTYVDSVGCTQFLRKTLNATDKSGLYEVSFKVLEDNTKETSTLRFHEQITPNEYAVYNEDEEELYNSTVAYSDYSKCSIIQD
;
A
#
# COMPACT_ATOMS: atom_id res chain seq x y z
N ALA A 1 1.76 -16.45 -35.22
CA ALA A 1 2.08 -17.06 -33.92
C ALA A 1 1.34 -16.27 -32.84
N ARG A 2 0.27 -16.82 -32.27
CA ARG A 2 -0.36 -16.26 -31.08
C ARG A 2 0.65 -16.41 -29.94
N LYS A 3 1.13 -15.31 -29.36
CA LYS A 3 1.97 -15.36 -28.17
C LYS A 3 1.15 -16.03 -27.08
N GLU A 4 1.74 -17.09 -26.52
CA GLU A 4 1.22 -17.88 -25.43
C GLU A 4 0.80 -16.98 -24.27
N GLY A 5 -0.29 -17.38 -23.62
CA GLY A 5 -0.95 -16.61 -22.58
C GLY A 5 0.03 -16.13 -21.52
N ASP A 6 0.00 -14.82 -21.32
CA ASP A 6 0.65 -14.12 -20.23
C ASP A 6 0.10 -14.69 -18.93
N LYS A 7 0.78 -15.71 -18.38
CA LYS A 7 0.62 -16.06 -16.98
C LYS A 7 1.19 -14.88 -16.22
N SER A 8 0.33 -13.89 -15.97
CA SER A 8 0.56 -12.80 -15.03
C SER A 8 1.32 -13.39 -13.85
N THR A 9 2.58 -13.03 -13.70
CA THR A 9 3.29 -13.35 -12.47
C THR A 9 2.60 -12.51 -11.42
N GLU A 10 1.72 -13.12 -10.64
CA GLU A 10 1.01 -12.42 -9.57
C GLU A 10 2.07 -11.87 -8.60
N TYR A 11 2.13 -10.53 -8.49
CA TYR A 11 3.00 -9.88 -7.53
C TYR A 11 2.58 -10.29 -6.12
N ASN A 12 3.51 -10.48 -5.20
CA ASN A 12 3.15 -10.86 -3.84
C ASN A 12 3.06 -9.64 -2.90
N ALA A 13 1.89 -9.43 -2.28
CA ALA A 13 1.61 -8.39 -1.31
C ALA A 13 2.49 -8.53 -0.06
N TRP A 14 2.67 -9.74 0.49
CA TRP A 14 3.58 -9.89 1.63
C TRP A 14 5.04 -9.54 1.28
N LYS A 15 5.50 -9.86 0.08
CA LYS A 15 6.83 -9.47 -0.40
C LYS A 15 6.94 -7.96 -0.55
N PHE A 16 5.89 -7.30 -1.07
CA PHE A 16 5.79 -5.85 -1.10
C PHE A 16 5.88 -5.27 0.31
N LEU A 17 5.02 -5.72 1.23
CA LEU A 17 4.99 -5.24 2.62
C LEU A 17 6.33 -5.43 3.32
N LYS A 18 7.07 -6.52 3.05
CA LYS A 18 8.44 -6.74 3.56
C LYS A 18 9.45 -5.75 3.00
N SER A 19 9.37 -5.43 1.71
CA SER A 19 10.30 -4.48 1.05
C SER A 19 9.97 -3.01 1.32
N PHE A 20 8.70 -2.68 1.56
CA PHE A 20 8.22 -1.30 1.68
C PHE A 20 8.43 -0.76 3.09
N GLN A 21 9.63 -0.27 3.38
CA GLN A 21 9.94 0.34 4.69
C GLN A 21 9.46 1.79 4.77
N SER A 22 9.58 2.56 3.69
CA SER A 22 9.08 3.92 3.58
C SER A 22 8.93 4.33 2.12
N GLY A 23 8.12 5.36 1.87
CA GLY A 23 7.91 5.89 0.52
C GLY A 23 6.88 6.99 0.49
N TYR A 24 6.48 7.40 -0.72
CA TYR A 24 5.50 8.45 -0.94
C TYR A 24 4.68 8.19 -2.21
N ILE A 25 3.49 8.77 -2.30
CA ILE A 25 2.69 8.74 -3.53
C ILE A 25 3.26 9.79 -4.49
N LYS A 26 3.81 9.33 -5.62
CA LYS A 26 4.33 10.22 -6.67
C LYS A 26 3.29 10.55 -7.74
N TYR A 27 2.46 9.57 -8.07
CA TYR A 27 1.42 9.66 -9.09
C TYR A 27 0.18 8.93 -8.57
N GLN A 28 -0.99 9.50 -8.83
CA GLN A 28 -2.30 8.91 -8.56
C GLN A 28 -3.24 9.29 -9.71
N THR A 29 -4.22 8.44 -9.99
CA THR A 29 -5.16 8.64 -11.12
C THR A 29 -6.47 9.29 -10.70
N TYR A 30 -6.79 9.30 -9.41
CA TYR A 30 -7.98 9.93 -8.85
C TYR A 30 -7.65 11.26 -8.17
N VAL A 31 -8.66 12.14 -8.11
CA VAL A 31 -8.57 13.39 -7.33
C VAL A 31 -8.80 13.04 -5.87
N ASP A 32 -7.84 13.40 -5.03
CA ASP A 32 -7.89 13.19 -3.59
C ASP A 32 -7.92 14.56 -2.88
N SER A 33 -8.53 14.63 -1.70
CA SER A 33 -8.52 15.83 -0.86
C SER A 33 -7.19 15.99 -0.11
N VAL A 34 -6.33 14.98 -0.17
CA VAL A 34 -4.99 14.98 0.45
C VAL A 34 -3.87 14.96 -0.58
N GLY A 35 -2.70 15.46 -0.18
CA GLY A 35 -1.47 15.41 -0.96
C GLY A 35 -0.24 15.20 -0.08
N CYS A 36 0.93 15.11 -0.73
CA CYS A 36 2.21 14.90 -0.04
C CYS A 36 2.22 13.64 0.86
N THR A 37 1.46 12.60 0.50
CA THR A 37 1.31 11.38 1.28
C THR A 37 2.64 10.64 1.39
N GLN A 38 3.07 10.36 2.61
CA GLN A 38 4.30 9.66 2.97
C GLN A 38 3.99 8.51 3.91
N PHE A 39 4.67 7.39 3.72
CA PHE A 39 4.53 6.18 4.52
C PHE A 39 5.83 5.88 5.24
N LEU A 40 5.73 5.47 6.50
CA LEU A 40 6.84 4.97 7.29
C LEU A 40 6.40 3.73 8.09
N ARG A 41 6.96 2.58 7.75
CA ARG A 41 6.68 1.33 8.48
C ARG A 41 7.31 1.37 9.87
N LYS A 42 6.49 1.26 10.90
CA LYS A 42 6.90 1.20 12.31
C LYS A 42 7.22 -0.22 12.74
N THR A 43 6.37 -1.17 12.38
CA THR A 43 6.54 -2.59 12.73
C THR A 43 6.12 -3.49 11.56
N LEU A 44 6.64 -4.72 11.59
CA LEU A 44 6.33 -5.77 10.62
C LEU A 44 6.11 -7.07 11.40
N ASN A 45 4.93 -7.66 11.26
CA ASN A 45 4.56 -8.93 11.87
C ASN A 45 4.56 -10.02 10.80
N ALA A 46 5.51 -10.95 10.90
CA ALA A 46 5.66 -12.04 9.92
C ALA A 46 4.65 -13.18 10.10
N THR A 47 4.10 -13.34 11.30
CA THR A 47 3.09 -14.36 11.60
C THR A 47 1.77 -13.97 10.96
N ASP A 48 1.35 -12.73 11.19
CA ASP A 48 0.08 -12.19 10.68
C ASP A 48 0.25 -11.47 9.34
N LYS A 49 1.42 -11.59 8.72
CA LYS A 49 1.79 -10.98 7.43
C LYS A 49 1.28 -9.55 7.26
N SER A 50 1.54 -8.72 8.27
CA SER A 50 1.07 -7.35 8.33
C SER A 50 2.18 -6.37 8.69
N GLY A 51 2.00 -5.11 8.32
CA GLY A 51 2.87 -4.01 8.72
C GLY A 51 2.06 -2.86 9.28
N LEU A 52 2.55 -2.24 10.36
CA LEU A 52 1.98 -1.03 10.92
C LEU A 52 2.74 0.18 10.35
N TYR A 53 2.02 1.11 9.73
CA TYR A 53 2.57 2.27 9.06
C TYR A 53 2.05 3.54 9.71
N GLU A 54 2.94 4.50 9.87
CA GLU A 54 2.57 5.89 10.09
C GLU A 54 2.48 6.55 8.72
N VAL A 55 1.29 7.05 8.39
CA VAL A 55 0.99 7.68 7.12
C VAL A 55 0.74 9.15 7.39
N SER A 56 1.60 10.01 6.86
CA SER A 56 1.43 11.45 6.99
C SER A 56 1.07 12.05 5.65
N PHE A 57 0.13 12.98 5.67
CA PHE A 57 -0.39 13.62 4.47
C PHE A 57 -0.78 15.06 4.80
N LYS A 58 -1.07 15.81 3.75
CA LYS A 58 -1.47 17.20 3.84
C LYS A 58 -2.90 17.34 3.31
N VAL A 59 -3.80 17.84 4.13
CA VAL A 59 -5.16 18.19 3.69
C VAL A 59 -5.05 19.43 2.80
N LEU A 60 -5.55 19.34 1.57
CA LEU A 60 -5.35 20.37 0.56
C LEU A 60 -6.24 21.60 0.79
N GLU A 61 -7.42 21.41 1.41
CA GLU A 61 -8.40 22.47 1.66
C GLU A 61 -7.87 23.52 2.65
N ASP A 62 -7.28 23.09 3.76
CA ASP A 62 -6.85 23.98 4.85
C ASP A 62 -5.33 23.97 5.07
N ASN A 63 -4.59 23.24 4.22
CA ASN A 63 -3.13 23.18 4.22
C ASN A 63 -2.54 22.59 5.52
N THR A 64 -3.34 21.84 6.29
CA THR A 64 -2.91 21.17 7.53
C THR A 64 -2.15 19.89 7.24
N LYS A 65 -1.25 19.50 8.15
CA LYS A 65 -0.55 18.22 8.10
C LYS A 65 -1.17 17.29 9.13
N GLU A 66 -1.56 16.12 8.67
CA GLU A 66 -2.11 15.06 9.51
C GLU A 66 -1.24 13.82 9.48
N THR A 67 -1.47 12.92 10.42
CA THR A 67 -0.78 11.63 10.51
C THR A 67 -1.73 10.60 11.09
N SER A 68 -1.76 9.43 10.48
CA SER A 68 -2.60 8.30 10.89
C SER A 68 -1.76 7.04 11.01
N THR A 69 -2.10 6.18 11.97
CA THR A 69 -1.52 4.83 12.03
C THR A 69 -2.43 3.87 11.29
N LEU A 70 -1.90 3.16 10.31
CA LEU A 70 -2.63 2.22 9.48
C LEU A 70 -1.96 0.85 9.49
N ARG A 71 -2.76 -0.21 9.58
CA ARG A 71 -2.27 -1.59 9.48
C ARG A 71 -2.55 -2.14 8.09
N PHE A 72 -1.50 -2.55 7.40
CA PHE A 72 -1.56 -3.15 6.07
C PHE A 72 -1.40 -4.66 6.23
N HIS A 73 -2.32 -5.48 5.72
CA HIS A 73 -2.35 -6.92 5.97
C HIS A 73 -2.59 -7.69 4.66
N GLU A 74 -1.69 -8.62 4.33
CA GLU A 74 -1.87 -9.53 3.17
C GLU A 74 -3.22 -10.27 3.26
N GLN A 75 -3.92 -10.34 2.13
CA GLN A 75 -5.17 -11.08 1.98
C GLN A 75 -4.94 -12.49 1.43
N ILE A 76 -6.02 -13.27 1.30
CA ILE A 76 -5.96 -14.62 0.75
C ILE A 76 -5.40 -14.60 -0.68
N THR A 77 -5.78 -13.60 -1.48
CA THR A 77 -5.22 -13.39 -2.81
C THR A 77 -3.78 -12.89 -2.67
N PRO A 78 -2.77 -13.58 -3.22
CA PRO A 78 -1.37 -13.30 -2.92
C PRO A 78 -0.89 -11.89 -3.27
N ASN A 79 -1.57 -11.17 -4.17
CA ASN A 79 -1.26 -9.81 -4.61
C ASN A 79 -2.08 -8.73 -3.91
N GLU A 80 -2.97 -9.08 -3.00
CA GLU A 80 -3.88 -8.15 -2.33
C GLU A 80 -3.48 -7.93 -0.86
N TYR A 81 -3.72 -6.72 -0.37
CA TYR A 81 -3.69 -6.41 1.05
C TYR A 81 -4.86 -5.49 1.42
N ALA A 82 -5.33 -5.62 2.65
CA ALA A 82 -6.32 -4.71 3.23
C ALA A 82 -5.63 -3.69 4.12
N VAL A 83 -6.23 -2.51 4.23
CA VAL A 83 -5.79 -1.43 5.12
C VAL A 83 -6.83 -1.22 6.22
N TYR A 84 -6.36 -1.23 7.46
CA TYR A 84 -7.18 -1.04 8.65
C TYR A 84 -6.75 0.22 9.41
N ASN A 85 -7.70 0.90 10.06
CA ASN A 85 -7.41 1.98 11.00
C ASN A 85 -7.02 1.45 12.40
N GLU A 86 -6.81 2.37 13.35
CA GLU A 86 -6.45 2.04 14.74
C GLU A 86 -7.55 1.28 15.49
N ASP A 87 -8.81 1.44 15.09
CA ASP A 87 -9.98 0.75 15.65
C ASP A 87 -10.23 -0.63 15.01
N GLU A 88 -9.28 -1.11 14.20
CA GLU A 88 -9.36 -2.37 13.42
C GLU A 88 -10.50 -2.43 12.39
N GLU A 89 -11.07 -1.28 12.03
CA GLU A 89 -12.02 -1.18 10.92
C GLU A 89 -11.28 -1.24 9.58
N GLU A 90 -11.76 -2.08 8.67
CA GLU A 90 -11.26 -2.16 7.30
C GLU A 90 -11.66 -0.91 6.52
N LEU A 91 -10.68 -0.18 5.99
CA LEU A 91 -10.91 1.03 5.21
C LEU A 91 -11.08 0.71 3.72
N TYR A 92 -10.15 -0.08 3.17
CA TYR A 92 -10.13 -0.45 1.75
C TYR A 92 -9.19 -1.63 1.49
N ASN A 93 -9.34 -2.22 0.31
CA ASN A 93 -8.47 -3.26 -0.24
C ASN A 93 -7.65 -2.70 -1.39
N SER A 94 -6.41 -3.16 -1.50
CA SER A 94 -5.46 -2.70 -2.51
C SER A 94 -4.78 -3.90 -3.15
N THR A 95 -4.50 -3.79 -4.45
CA THR A 95 -3.80 -4.79 -5.24
C THR A 95 -2.41 -4.28 -5.64
N VAL A 96 -1.38 -5.08 -5.42
CA VAL A 96 -0.05 -4.84 -5.98
C VAL A 96 -0.06 -5.20 -7.46
N ALA A 97 -0.32 -4.20 -8.31
CA ALA A 97 -0.37 -4.36 -9.77
C ALA A 97 1.04 -4.46 -10.40
N TYR A 98 2.04 -3.87 -9.75
CA TYR A 98 3.47 -4.02 -10.08
C TYR A 98 4.33 -3.72 -8.86
N SER A 99 5.42 -4.45 -8.68
CA SER A 99 6.46 -4.08 -7.72
C SER A 99 7.83 -4.62 -8.14
N ASP A 100 8.84 -3.76 -8.09
CA ASP A 100 10.24 -4.19 -8.19
C ASP A 100 10.80 -4.66 -6.83
N TYR A 101 10.00 -4.54 -5.76
CA TYR A 101 10.37 -4.83 -4.37
C TYR A 101 11.61 -4.07 -3.89
N SER A 102 11.91 -2.91 -4.49
CA SER A 102 13.11 -2.13 -4.17
C SER A 102 12.89 -0.62 -4.18
N LYS A 103 12.36 -0.06 -5.27
CA LYS A 103 12.28 1.40 -5.51
C LYS A 103 10.88 1.89 -5.80
N CYS A 104 10.06 1.09 -6.49
CA CYS A 104 8.73 1.55 -6.88
C CYS A 104 7.73 0.41 -6.97
N SER A 105 6.46 0.77 -6.82
CA SER A 105 5.33 -0.13 -6.97
C SER A 105 4.17 0.64 -7.58
N ILE A 106 3.30 -0.09 -8.28
CA ILE A 106 2.02 0.41 -8.77
C ILE A 106 0.97 -0.35 -7.99
N ILE A 107 0.10 0.40 -7.32
CA ILE A 107 -1.00 -0.11 -6.52
C ILE A 107 -2.30 0.23 -7.23
N GLN A 108 -3.25 -0.69 -7.19
CA GLN A 108 -4.62 -0.50 -7.66
C GLN A 108 -5.56 -0.66 -6.47
N ASP A 109 -6.24 0.42 -6.11
CA ASP A 109 -7.27 0.48 -5.06
C ASP A 109 -8.67 0.34 -5.68
#